data_AF-A0A949MDW9-F1
#
_entry.id   AF-A0A949MDW9-F1
#
_cell.length_a   1.000
_cell.length_b   1.000
_cell.length_c   1.000
_cell.angle_alpha   90.00
_cell.angle_beta   90.00
_cell.angle_gamma   90.00
#
_symmetry.space_group_name_H-M   'P 1'
#
loop_
_entity.id
_entity.type
_entity.pdbx_description
1 polymer ?
#
loop_
_entity_poly.entity_id
_entity_poly.type
_entity_poly.pdbx_seq_one_letter_code
_entity_poly.pdbx_strand_id
1 'polypeptide(L)'
;MGEDPCQHGHVARHWRELGPPNAPDTEIMQWASQNNAVVLTQDLDFTKLLFQSRAALPSVIQLRLDDARPKSIGEDVLLILIQHRESLQRGALITVKGHMSRLRLLPLSD
;
A
#
# COMPACT_ATOMS: atom_id res chain seq x y z
N MET A 1 -11.69 7.00 28.69
CA MET A 1 -12.66 6.84 27.58
C MET A 1 -12.03 7.46 26.36
N GLY A 2 -11.39 6.65 25.53
CA GLY A 2 -10.85 7.03 24.23
C GLY A 2 -11.05 5.81 23.35
N GLU A 3 -11.85 5.96 22.31
CA GLU A 3 -12.44 4.86 21.55
C GLU A 3 -11.38 4.00 20.85
N ASP A 4 -11.56 2.68 20.88
CA ASP A 4 -10.69 1.66 20.32
C ASP A 4 -10.42 1.90 18.81
N PRO A 5 -9.16 2.10 18.38
CA PRO A 5 -8.85 2.61 17.05
C PRO A 5 -8.90 1.59 15.90
N CYS A 6 -9.48 0.39 16.05
CA CYS A 6 -9.47 -0.57 14.95
C CYS A 6 -10.66 -1.55 15.01
N GLN A 7 -11.76 -1.30 14.30
CA GLN A 7 -12.80 -2.32 14.11
C GLN A 7 -12.30 -3.55 13.30
N HIS A 8 -11.05 -3.53 12.79
CA HIS A 8 -10.46 -4.60 11.99
C HIS A 8 -8.95 -4.85 12.25
N GLY A 9 -8.37 -4.33 13.34
CA GLY A 9 -6.97 -4.54 13.70
C GLY A 9 -5.88 -3.87 12.84
N HIS A 10 -6.24 -3.01 11.88
CA HIS A 10 -5.29 -2.29 11.02
C HIS A 10 -5.17 -0.80 11.40
N VAL A 11 -3.94 -0.29 11.51
CA VAL A 11 -3.65 1.13 11.74
C VAL A 11 -3.17 1.77 10.44
N ALA A 12 -3.89 2.78 9.96
CA ALA A 12 -3.45 3.61 8.84
C ALA A 12 -2.89 4.93 9.37
N ARG A 13 -1.74 5.35 8.85
CA ARG A 13 -1.13 6.66 9.15
C ARG A 13 -0.73 7.34 7.85
N HIS A 14 -0.98 8.64 7.75
CA HIS A 14 -0.52 9.42 6.61
C HIS A 14 0.98 9.70 6.76
N TRP A 15 1.75 9.69 5.66
CA TRP A 15 3.21 9.87 5.71
C TRP A 15 3.64 11.14 6.47
N ARG A 16 2.89 12.23 6.33
CA ARG A 16 3.10 13.51 7.05
C ARG A 16 3.12 13.39 8.58
N GLU A 17 2.58 12.32 9.14
CA GLU A 17 2.62 12.04 10.59
C GLU A 17 3.87 11.24 11.00
N LEU A 18 4.55 10.62 10.03
CA LEU A 18 5.69 9.73 10.21
C LEU A 18 7.01 10.40 9.81
N GLY A 19 6.97 11.29 8.82
CA GLY A 19 8.15 11.91 8.23
C GLY A 19 7.85 13.22 7.49
N PRO A 20 8.87 13.82 6.86
CA PRO A 20 8.74 15.12 6.22
C PRO A 20 7.84 15.04 4.97
N PRO A 21 7.00 16.06 4.71
CA PRO A 21 6.04 16.04 3.60
C PRO A 21 6.68 16.00 2.21
N ASN A 22 7.97 16.33 2.11
CA ASN A 22 8.77 16.32 0.90
C ASN A 22 9.80 15.18 0.86
N ALA A 23 9.61 14.13 1.68
CA ALA A 23 10.41 12.92 1.60
C ALA A 23 10.34 12.33 0.17
N PRO A 24 11.46 11.86 -0.40
CA PRO A 24 11.42 11.14 -1.66
C PRO A 24 10.74 9.77 -1.49
N ASP A 25 10.16 9.26 -2.57
CA ASP A 25 9.47 7.95 -2.57
C ASP A 25 10.35 6.81 -2.05
N THR A 26 11.66 6.89 -2.30
CA THR A 26 12.67 5.96 -1.79
C THR A 26 12.71 5.92 -0.26
N GLU A 27 12.58 7.07 0.41
CA GLU A 27 12.59 7.15 1.88
C GLU A 27 11.30 6.55 2.46
N ILE A 28 10.15 6.85 1.83
CA ILE A 28 8.85 6.26 2.21
C ILE A 28 8.92 4.73 2.08
N MET A 29 9.47 4.23 0.99
CA MET A 29 9.64 2.80 0.72
C MET A 29 10.60 2.14 1.71
N GLN A 30 11.72 2.79 2.04
CA GLN A 30 12.66 2.28 3.05
C GLN A 30 12.02 2.21 4.43
N TRP A 31 11.34 3.28 4.85
CA TRP A 31 10.64 3.30 6.13
C TRP A 31 9.59 2.20 6.20
N ALA A 32 8.76 2.05 5.15
CA ALA A 32 7.72 1.04 5.12
C ALA A 32 8.30 -0.39 5.18
N SER A 33 9.41 -0.65 4.48
CA SER A 33 10.11 -1.94 4.55
C SER A 33 10.62 -2.25 5.95
N GLN A 34 11.28 -1.28 6.60
CA GLN A 34 11.82 -1.44 7.96
C GLN A 34 10.74 -1.62 9.04
N ASN A 35 9.55 -1.06 8.83
CA ASN A 35 8.45 -1.11 9.78
C ASN A 35 7.41 -2.19 9.43
N ASN A 36 7.69 -3.05 8.44
CA ASN A 36 6.77 -4.07 7.96
C ASN A 36 5.38 -3.49 7.59
N ALA A 37 5.39 -2.29 7.02
CA ALA A 37 4.21 -1.54 6.61
C ALA A 37 3.93 -1.74 5.11
N VAL A 38 2.65 -1.61 4.74
CA VAL A 38 2.19 -1.61 3.35
C VAL A 38 1.98 -0.17 2.92
N VAL A 39 2.53 0.21 1.77
CA VAL A 39 2.33 1.56 1.21
C VAL A 39 1.02 1.57 0.42
N LEU A 40 0.08 2.45 0.80
CA LEU A 40 -1.13 2.73 0.02
C LEU A 40 -0.92 4.05 -0.74
N THR A 41 -0.99 4.02 -2.07
CA THR A 41 -0.72 5.20 -2.90
C THR A 41 -1.57 5.24 -4.17
N GLN A 42 -1.78 6.43 -4.73
CA GLN A 42 -2.29 6.62 -6.10
C GLN A 42 -1.19 6.93 -7.10
N ASP A 43 0.02 7.20 -6.61
CA ASP A 43 1.16 7.60 -7.41
C ASP A 43 1.77 6.42 -8.18
N LEU A 44 2.16 6.67 -9.43
CA LEU A 44 2.71 5.65 -10.34
C LEU A 44 4.22 5.43 -10.16
N ASP A 45 4.92 6.38 -9.56
CA ASP A 45 6.38 6.33 -9.39
C ASP A 45 6.80 5.28 -8.36
N PHE A 46 5.94 4.94 -7.38
CA PHE A 46 6.16 3.78 -6.50
C PHE A 46 6.25 2.44 -7.24
N THR A 47 5.40 2.24 -8.27
CA THR A 47 5.48 1.03 -9.12
C THR A 47 6.76 1.04 -9.93
N LYS A 48 7.16 2.18 -10.50
CA LYS A 48 8.43 2.32 -11.23
C LYS A 48 9.62 2.01 -10.32
N LEU A 49 9.60 2.51 -9.09
CA LEU A 49 10.64 2.25 -8.10
C LEU A 49 10.78 0.76 -7.81
N LEU A 50 9.66 0.04 -7.60
CA LEU A 50 9.68 -1.41 -7.38
C LEU A 50 10.32 -2.18 -8.55
N PHE A 51 10.01 -1.79 -9.79
CA PHE A 51 10.63 -2.38 -10.99
C PHE A 51 12.13 -2.07 -11.08
N GLN A 52 12.52 -0.82 -10.86
CA GLN A 52 13.91 -0.37 -10.97
C GLN A 52 14.80 -0.98 -9.89
N SER A 53 14.32 -1.01 -8.65
CA SER A 53 15.09 -1.52 -7.51
C SER A 53 15.05 -3.05 -7.39
N ARG A 54 14.15 -3.73 -8.12
CA ARG A 54 13.85 -5.16 -7.94
C ARG A 54 13.64 -5.52 -6.46
N ALA A 55 13.00 -4.62 -5.73
CA ALA A 55 12.84 -4.76 -4.30
C ALA A 55 11.80 -5.85 -3.99
N ALA A 56 12.09 -6.69 -3.00
CA ALA A 56 11.12 -7.67 -2.49
C ALA A 56 10.11 -7.03 -1.52
N LEU A 57 10.45 -5.89 -0.93
CA LEU A 57 9.65 -5.15 0.04
C LEU A 57 9.90 -3.64 -0.11
N PRO A 58 8.99 -2.78 0.35
CA PRO A 58 7.70 -3.10 0.97
C PRO A 58 6.65 -3.54 -0.06
N SER A 59 5.54 -4.06 0.44
CA SER A 59 4.35 -4.25 -0.39
C SER A 59 3.66 -2.91 -0.66
N VAL A 60 3.10 -2.77 -1.86
CA VAL A 60 2.43 -1.55 -2.31
C VAL A 60 1.01 -1.89 -2.79
N ILE A 61 0.02 -1.16 -2.29
CA ILE A 61 -1.34 -1.14 -2.82
C ILE A 61 -1.50 0.17 -3.61
N GLN A 62 -1.66 0.05 -4.92
CA GLN A 62 -1.85 1.17 -5.82
C GLN A 62 -3.33 1.33 -6.17
N LEU A 63 -3.92 2.45 -5.78
CA LEU A 63 -5.30 2.80 -6.08
C LEU A 63 -5.38 3.56 -7.41
N ARG A 64 -6.16 3.06 -8.36
CA ARG A 64 -6.52 3.77 -9.59
C ARG A 64 -7.99 4.17 -9.50
N LEU A 65 -8.19 5.39 -9.01
CA LEU A 65 -9.51 5.98 -8.87
C LEU A 65 -9.88 6.66 -10.19
N ASP A 66 -10.80 6.06 -10.95
CA ASP A 66 -11.43 6.72 -12.11
C ASP A 66 -12.57 7.65 -11.62
N ASP A 67 -13.40 7.17 -10.68
CA ASP A 67 -14.64 7.86 -10.22
C ASP A 67 -15.09 7.41 -8.80
N ALA A 68 -14.14 7.03 -7.95
CA ALA A 68 -14.48 6.32 -6.70
C ALA A 68 -14.80 7.28 -5.54
N ARG A 69 -16.01 7.15 -4.98
CA ARG A 69 -16.41 7.80 -3.73
C ARG A 69 -15.55 7.27 -2.56
N PRO A 70 -15.06 8.13 -1.64
CA PRO A 70 -14.13 7.76 -0.57
C PRO A 70 -14.56 6.56 0.29
N LYS A 71 -15.88 6.37 0.44
CA LYS A 71 -16.44 5.35 1.32
C LYS A 71 -16.18 3.92 0.85
N SER A 72 -16.30 3.64 -0.45
CA SER A 72 -16.08 2.27 -0.97
C SER A 72 -14.62 1.87 -1.01
N ILE A 73 -13.70 2.84 -1.21
CA ILE A 73 -12.26 2.55 -1.30
C ILE A 73 -11.73 1.94 0.00
N GLY A 74 -12.18 2.44 1.15
CA GLY A 74 -11.76 1.91 2.45
C GLY A 74 -12.16 0.45 2.63
N GLU A 75 -13.38 0.09 2.23
CA GLU A 75 -13.90 -1.28 2.27
C GLU A 75 -13.14 -2.20 1.31
N ASP A 76 -12.89 -1.75 0.08
CA ASP A 76 -12.13 -2.50 -0.92
C ASP A 76 -10.68 -2.77 -0.45
N VAL A 77 -10.01 -1.75 0.12
CA VAL A 77 -8.64 -1.90 0.66
C VAL A 77 -8.62 -2.86 1.85
N LEU A 78 -9.61 -2.78 2.75
CA LEU A 78 -9.71 -3.68 3.89
C LEU A 78 -9.84 -5.14 3.42
N LEU A 79 -10.72 -5.40 2.46
CA LEU A 79 -10.91 -6.74 1.88
C LEU A 79 -9.61 -7.25 1.24
N ILE A 80 -8.88 -6.39 0.52
CA ILE A 80 -7.58 -6.72 -0.07
C ILE A 80 -6.56 -7.09 1.01
N LEU A 81 -6.47 -6.31 2.09
CA LEU A 81 -5.54 -6.57 3.20
C LEU A 81 -5.82 -7.94 3.84
N ILE A 82 -7.09 -8.29 4.02
CA ILE A 82 -7.51 -9.57 4.59
C ILE A 82 -7.22 -10.72 3.60
N GLN A 83 -7.65 -10.58 2.35
CA GLN A 83 -7.58 -11.64 1.34
C GLN A 83 -6.13 -11.95 0.91
N HIS A 84 -5.27 -10.93 0.90
CA HIS A 84 -3.90 -11.05 0.39
C HIS A 84 -2.83 -10.89 1.48
N ARG A 85 -3.18 -11.11 2.75
CA ARG A 85 -2.28 -10.95 3.89
C ARG A 85 -0.93 -11.64 3.70
N GLU A 86 -0.93 -12.93 3.33
CA GLU A 86 0.31 -13.70 3.13
C GLU A 86 1.15 -13.15 1.99
N SER A 87 0.53 -12.78 0.87
CA SER A 87 1.21 -12.18 -0.27
C SER A 87 1.82 -10.82 0.09
N LEU A 88 1.09 -9.98 0.83
CA LEU A 88 1.55 -8.68 1.31
C LEU A 88 2.70 -8.80 2.32
N GLN A 89 2.74 -9.87 3.12
CA GLN A 89 3.87 -10.15 4.01
C GLN A 89 5.11 -10.62 3.24
N ARG A 90 4.93 -11.33 2.13
CA ARG A 90 6.02 -11.82 1.28
C ARG A 90 6.56 -10.77 0.29
N GLY A 91 5.81 -9.70 0.07
CA GLY A 91 6.09 -8.71 -0.97
C GLY A 91 5.14 -8.82 -2.15
N ALA A 92 4.25 -7.85 -2.30
CA ALA A 92 3.34 -7.77 -3.42
C ALA A 92 3.04 -6.33 -3.85
N LEU A 93 2.83 -6.15 -5.15
CA LEU A 93 2.15 -4.99 -5.72
C LEU A 93 0.70 -5.39 -6.03
N ILE A 94 -0.26 -4.70 -5.43
CA ILE A 94 -1.69 -4.87 -5.72
C ILE A 94 -2.21 -3.59 -6.34
N THR A 95 -2.67 -3.66 -7.58
CA THR A 95 -3.34 -2.52 -8.24
C THR A 95 -4.85 -2.67 -8.14
N VAL A 96 -5.53 -1.66 -7.62
CA VAL A 96 -6.99 -1.63 -7.47
C VAL A 96 -7.58 -0.68 -8.50
N LYS A 97 -8.57 -1.12 -9.29
CA LYS A 97 -9.31 -0.29 -10.24
C LYS A 97 -10.79 -0.66 -10.17
N GLY A 98 -11.62 0.24 -9.64
CA GLY A 98 -13.02 -0.07 -9.34
C GLY A 98 -13.11 -1.29 -8.41
N HIS A 99 -13.94 -2.27 -8.76
CA HIS A 99 -14.11 -3.52 -8.00
C HIS A 99 -13.10 -4.63 -8.36
N MET A 100 -12.11 -4.33 -9.21
CA MET A 100 -11.11 -5.29 -9.65
C MET A 100 -9.78 -4.99 -8.99
N SER A 101 -9.09 -6.04 -8.53
CA SER A 101 -7.70 -5.97 -8.07
C SER A 101 -6.80 -6.87 -8.91
N ARG A 102 -5.55 -6.47 -9.09
CA ARG A 102 -4.52 -7.28 -9.75
C ARG A 102 -3.32 -7.40 -8.83
N LEU A 103 -3.01 -8.62 -8.42
CA LEU A 103 -1.85 -8.94 -7.59
C LEU A 103 -0.65 -9.33 -8.44
N ARG A 104 0.53 -8.83 -8.08
CA ARG A 104 1.83 -9.25 -8.61
C ARG A 104 2.78 -9.46 -7.42
N LEU A 105 3.41 -10.61 -7.33
CA LEU A 105 4.42 -10.85 -6.30
C LEU A 105 5.72 -10.13 -6.65
N LEU A 106 6.41 -9.66 -5.62
CA LEU A 106 7.73 -9.05 -5.72
C LEU A 106 8.83 -10.13 -5.65
N PRO A 107 10.02 -9.89 -6.24
CA PRO A 107 10.39 -8.71 -7.02
C PRO A 107 9.71 -8.70 -8.40
N LEU A 108 9.42 -7.50 -8.91
CA LEU A 108 8.90 -7.35 -10.27
C LEU A 108 10.03 -7.54 -11.28
N SER A 109 9.73 -8.33 -12.31
CA SER A 109 10.55 -8.49 -13.50
C SER A 109 9.78 -8.00 -14.72
N ASP A 110 10.53 -7.57 -15.74
CA ASP A 110 10.03 -7.29 -17.09
C ASP A 110 9.42 -8.54 -17.72
#